data_AF-A0A7W7HJ03-F1
#
_entry.id   AF-A0A7W7HJ03-F1
#
_cell.length_a   1.000
_cell.length_b   1.000
_cell.length_c   1.000
_cell.angle_alpha   90.00
_cell.angle_beta   90.00
_cell.angle_gamma   90.00
#
_symmetry.space_group_name_H-M   'P 1'
#
loop_
_entity.id
_entity.type
_entity.pdbx_description
1 polymer ?
#
loop_
_entity_poly.entity_id
_entity_poly.type
_entity_poly.pdbx_seq_one_letter_code
_entity_poly.pdbx_strand_id
1 'polypeptide(L)'
;MAVTSNDILTENTAKRLAGDNTIVCETDGASIVLGNDAMVIIAERGNGLDISGVWNSRRFHLHGPLVEDVAVRLFGHQPTSPQFSWAAQRDVRPIHLLTRLPAGCLYLGLGKPAQGHYTDDVLVSAELTIDPELTDELLDRVWPPTEPDTLPDQTWLANIQASPTTALKQFVEGWVPETDDDLGEFATSGWTVPEPLAAFYQLARYRPALLGRQNFLIRPEKWKLTQDGLIDFGHENQGGFIWLFDPSDADPVVWIDQDDYGLRPEHERMSGFLLKFAVYETMMNAHYMALSTELEAEHVEMVTARLTPLPWKPWRWPNDSTRFFVAPGMIAEVTDSWHGKFSMWIGAAHRGVLRPLRGLEIPWRRFDG
;
A
#
# COMPACT_ATOMS: atom_id res chain seq x y z
N MET A 1 4.99 -29.14 -23.99
CA MET A 1 6.42 -29.05 -23.66
C MET A 1 6.52 -28.81 -22.16
N ALA A 2 7.27 -29.61 -21.40
CA ALA A 2 7.45 -29.32 -19.98
C ALA A 2 8.41 -28.14 -19.85
N VAL A 3 7.91 -27.00 -19.38
CA VAL A 3 8.70 -25.79 -19.12
C VAL A 3 8.86 -25.68 -17.61
N THR A 4 10.09 -25.44 -17.17
CA THR A 4 10.43 -25.23 -15.76
C THR A 4 10.72 -23.76 -15.50
N SER A 5 10.47 -23.30 -14.28
CA SER A 5 10.90 -21.97 -13.85
C SER A 5 12.40 -21.83 -14.13
N ASN A 6 12.79 -20.72 -14.76
CA ASN A 6 14.14 -20.36 -15.22
C ASN A 6 14.46 -20.65 -16.69
N ASP A 7 13.57 -21.34 -17.40
CA ASP A 7 13.74 -21.53 -18.83
C ASP A 7 13.66 -20.20 -19.58
N ILE A 8 14.61 -19.97 -20.49
CA ILE A 8 14.59 -18.83 -21.41
C ILE A 8 14.01 -19.31 -22.73
N LEU A 9 12.86 -18.77 -23.09
CA LEU A 9 12.16 -19.10 -24.32
C LEU A 9 12.35 -17.98 -25.35
N THR A 10 12.33 -18.32 -26.64
CA THR A 10 12.07 -17.30 -27.66
C THR A 10 10.63 -16.81 -27.51
N GLU A 11 10.34 -15.55 -27.87
CA GLU A 11 8.99 -15.00 -27.73
C GLU A 11 7.95 -15.83 -28.50
N ASN A 12 8.30 -16.30 -29.71
CA ASN A 12 7.42 -17.22 -30.46
C ASN A 12 7.16 -18.55 -29.73
N THR A 13 8.14 -19.06 -28.98
CA THR A 13 7.96 -20.27 -28.18
C THR A 13 7.08 -20.01 -26.96
N ALA A 14 7.24 -18.86 -26.30
CA ALA A 14 6.38 -18.44 -25.21
C ALA A 14 4.91 -18.29 -25.67
N LYS A 15 4.67 -17.59 -26.78
CA LYS A 15 3.31 -17.40 -27.33
C LYS A 15 2.62 -18.72 -27.69
N ARG A 16 3.38 -19.71 -28.16
CA ARG A 16 2.85 -21.07 -28.45
C ARG A 16 2.35 -21.83 -27.22
N LEU A 17 2.68 -21.40 -26.00
CA LEU A 17 2.09 -21.99 -24.79
C LEU A 17 0.58 -21.74 -24.70
N ALA A 18 0.06 -20.71 -25.37
CA ALA A 18 -1.37 -20.41 -25.41
C ALA A 18 -2.18 -21.45 -26.23
N GLY A 19 -1.51 -22.22 -27.09
CA GLY A 19 -2.14 -23.13 -28.05
C GLY A 19 -2.63 -22.41 -29.31
N ASP A 20 -3.71 -22.91 -29.89
CA ASP A 20 -4.32 -22.37 -31.11
C ASP A 20 -5.40 -21.30 -30.81
N ASN A 21 -5.89 -20.65 -31.89
CA ASN A 21 -6.94 -19.61 -31.86
C ASN A 21 -6.62 -18.43 -30.93
N THR A 22 -5.40 -17.91 -31.03
CA THR A 22 -4.93 -16.91 -30.09
C THR A 22 -5.47 -15.51 -30.37
N ILE A 23 -5.88 -14.81 -29.32
CA ILE A 23 -6.09 -13.35 -29.29
C ILE A 23 -4.87 -12.74 -28.59
N VAL A 24 -4.31 -11.68 -29.18
CA VAL A 24 -3.17 -10.94 -28.59
C VAL A 24 -3.65 -9.55 -28.19
N CYS A 25 -3.36 -9.18 -26.95
CA CYS A 25 -3.71 -7.90 -26.35
C CYS A 25 -2.44 -7.26 -25.81
N GLU A 26 -2.22 -5.99 -26.09
CA GLU A 26 -1.13 -5.21 -25.49
C GLU A 26 -1.68 -4.38 -24.34
N THR A 27 -0.87 -4.22 -23.31
CA THR A 27 -1.18 -3.50 -22.06
C THR A 27 0.05 -2.69 -21.66
N ASP A 28 -0.07 -1.84 -20.66
CA ASP A 28 1.07 -1.06 -20.16
C ASP A 28 2.15 -2.01 -19.63
N GLY A 29 3.24 -2.14 -20.38
CA GLY A 29 4.38 -3.00 -20.03
C GLY A 29 4.20 -4.51 -20.24
N ALA A 30 3.11 -5.00 -20.84
CA ALA A 30 2.97 -6.44 -21.11
C ALA A 30 2.13 -6.79 -22.35
N SER A 31 2.43 -7.94 -22.94
CA SER A 31 1.61 -8.58 -23.96
C SER A 31 0.90 -9.80 -23.38
N ILE A 32 -0.38 -9.93 -23.66
CA ILE A 32 -1.24 -11.03 -23.20
C ILE A 32 -1.69 -11.83 -24.42
N VAL A 33 -1.49 -13.13 -24.39
CA VAL A 33 -1.95 -14.07 -25.41
C VAL A 33 -2.98 -15.01 -24.79
N LEU A 34 -4.22 -14.88 -25.24
CA LEU A 34 -5.33 -15.75 -24.87
C LEU A 34 -5.48 -16.83 -25.92
N GLY A 35 -5.31 -18.10 -25.57
CA GLY A 35 -5.54 -19.22 -26.50
C GLY A 35 -6.37 -20.32 -25.88
N ASN A 36 -6.60 -21.38 -26.67
CA ASN A 36 -7.43 -22.51 -26.25
C ASN A 36 -6.83 -23.30 -25.09
N ASP A 37 -5.50 -23.39 -25.01
CA ASP A 37 -4.81 -24.23 -24.02
C ASP A 37 -4.44 -23.44 -22.76
N ALA A 38 -4.03 -22.18 -22.93
CA ALA A 38 -3.57 -21.35 -21.82
C ALA A 38 -3.75 -19.85 -22.11
N MET A 39 -3.58 -19.07 -21.04
CA MET A 39 -3.25 -17.65 -21.13
C MET A 39 -1.75 -17.50 -20.95
N VAL A 40 -1.10 -16.63 -21.72
CA VAL A 40 0.33 -16.33 -21.60
C VAL A 40 0.49 -14.84 -21.42
N ILE A 41 1.20 -14.43 -20.37
CA ILE A 41 1.50 -13.04 -20.08
C ILE A 41 3.02 -12.87 -20.18
N ILE A 42 3.44 -11.93 -21.02
CA ILE A 42 4.84 -11.59 -21.24
C ILE A 42 5.02 -10.12 -20.90
N ALA A 43 5.55 -9.83 -19.71
CA ALA A 43 5.84 -8.46 -19.28
C ALA A 43 7.26 -8.02 -19.68
N GLU A 44 7.45 -6.72 -19.81
CA GLU A 44 8.76 -6.10 -19.86
C GLU A 44 9.49 -6.26 -18.53
N ARG A 45 10.82 -6.22 -18.60
CA ARG A 45 11.66 -6.07 -17.41
C ARG A 45 11.61 -4.62 -16.97
N GLY A 46 11.12 -4.34 -15.77
CA GLY A 46 11.02 -2.96 -15.29
C GLY A 46 10.54 -2.85 -13.86
N ASN A 47 10.59 -1.62 -13.33
CA ASN A 47 10.24 -1.30 -11.94
C ASN A 47 9.26 -0.15 -11.76
N GLY A 48 8.51 0.20 -12.81
CA GLY A 48 7.42 1.16 -12.70
C GLY A 48 6.28 0.61 -11.85
N LEU A 49 5.61 1.51 -11.12
CA LEU A 49 4.48 1.18 -10.26
C LEU A 49 3.15 1.02 -11.05
N ASP A 50 3.16 1.50 -12.28
CA ASP A 50 2.06 1.65 -13.22
C ASP A 50 2.20 0.73 -14.44
N ILE A 51 3.25 -0.10 -14.48
CA ILE A 51 3.50 -1.04 -15.57
C ILE A 51 3.28 -2.48 -15.11
N SER A 52 2.76 -3.29 -16.02
CA SER A 52 2.60 -4.73 -15.81
C SER A 52 3.95 -5.41 -15.63
N GLY A 53 4.04 -6.32 -14.66
CA GLY A 53 5.29 -7.01 -14.36
C GLY A 53 5.32 -7.70 -13.00
N VAL A 54 6.51 -8.15 -12.63
CA VAL A 54 6.76 -8.77 -11.32
C VAL A 54 6.86 -7.71 -10.25
N TRP A 55 6.10 -7.89 -9.17
CA TRP A 55 6.00 -6.96 -8.04
C TRP A 55 6.67 -7.44 -6.76
N ASN A 56 6.82 -8.75 -6.56
CA ASN A 56 7.67 -9.32 -5.52
C ASN A 56 7.86 -10.81 -5.84
N SER A 57 8.45 -11.59 -4.93
CA SER A 57 8.67 -13.03 -5.13
C SER A 57 7.38 -13.81 -5.42
N ARG A 58 6.22 -13.29 -4.99
CA ARG A 58 4.91 -13.95 -5.06
C ARG A 58 3.90 -13.24 -5.95
N ARG A 59 4.11 -11.99 -6.35
CA ARG A 59 3.08 -11.16 -6.99
C ARG A 59 3.52 -10.68 -8.36
N PHE A 60 2.57 -10.74 -9.28
CA PHE A 60 2.65 -10.18 -10.61
C PHE A 60 1.45 -9.24 -10.80
N HIS A 61 1.71 -8.02 -11.27
CA HIS A 61 0.66 -7.04 -11.51
C HIS A 61 0.43 -6.89 -13.02
N LEU A 62 -0.84 -6.77 -13.39
CA LEU A 62 -1.29 -6.35 -14.70
C LEU A 62 -1.94 -4.98 -14.58
N HIS A 63 -1.58 -4.08 -15.47
CA HIS A 63 -2.11 -2.73 -15.56
C HIS A 63 -2.82 -2.55 -16.91
N GLY A 64 -4.02 -1.99 -16.85
CA GLY A 64 -4.96 -1.89 -17.95
C GLY A 64 -5.04 -0.48 -18.57
N PRO A 65 -6.01 -0.26 -19.47
CA PRO A 65 -7.26 -1.02 -19.58
C PRO A 65 -7.08 -2.43 -20.16
N LEU A 66 -7.63 -3.44 -19.47
CA LEU A 66 -7.62 -4.83 -19.93
C LEU A 66 -8.91 -5.12 -20.72
N VAL A 67 -8.76 -5.75 -21.89
CA VAL A 67 -9.92 -6.12 -22.72
C VAL A 67 -10.82 -7.12 -21.99
N GLU A 68 -12.10 -7.13 -22.35
CA GLU A 68 -13.13 -7.95 -21.67
C GLU A 68 -12.75 -9.44 -21.59
N ASP A 69 -12.21 -10.01 -22.67
CA ASP A 69 -11.80 -11.41 -22.71
C ASP A 69 -10.74 -11.75 -21.65
N VAL A 70 -9.85 -10.81 -21.33
CA VAL A 70 -8.85 -10.97 -20.25
C VAL A 70 -9.54 -10.99 -18.89
N ALA A 71 -10.48 -10.08 -18.64
CA ALA A 71 -11.23 -10.03 -17.39
C ALA A 71 -12.05 -11.32 -17.17
N VAL A 72 -12.75 -11.78 -18.20
CA VAL A 72 -13.50 -13.04 -18.18
C VAL A 72 -12.56 -14.22 -17.93
N ARG A 73 -11.39 -14.24 -18.58
CA ARG A 73 -10.40 -15.31 -18.39
C ARG A 73 -9.88 -15.40 -16.96
N LEU A 74 -9.63 -14.25 -16.33
CA LEU A 74 -9.05 -14.17 -14.98
C LEU A 74 -10.10 -14.44 -13.88
N PHE A 75 -11.31 -13.90 -14.01
CA PHE A 75 -12.29 -13.86 -12.92
C PHE A 75 -13.61 -14.57 -13.22
N GLY A 76 -13.83 -15.03 -14.46
CA GLY A 76 -14.96 -15.89 -14.82
C GLY A 76 -16.29 -15.16 -15.01
N HIS A 77 -16.30 -13.82 -15.03
CA HIS A 77 -17.52 -13.03 -15.25
C HIS A 77 -17.25 -11.79 -16.10
N GLN A 78 -18.26 -11.37 -16.85
CA GLN A 78 -18.25 -10.07 -17.50
C GLN A 78 -18.34 -8.96 -16.43
N PRO A 79 -17.68 -7.82 -16.63
CA PRO A 79 -17.71 -6.70 -15.68
C PRO A 79 -19.14 -6.18 -15.41
N THR A 80 -20.01 -6.26 -16.42
CA THR A 80 -21.40 -5.77 -16.41
C THR A 80 -22.41 -6.74 -15.77
N SER A 81 -21.97 -7.92 -15.29
CA SER A 81 -22.86 -8.88 -14.67
C SER A 81 -23.19 -8.45 -13.23
N PRO A 82 -24.47 -8.24 -12.85
CA PRO A 82 -24.88 -7.92 -11.48
C PRO A 82 -24.58 -9.03 -10.46
N GLN A 83 -24.03 -10.15 -10.92
CA GLN A 83 -23.70 -11.31 -10.13
C GLN A 83 -22.18 -11.40 -9.98
N PHE A 84 -21.64 -10.72 -8.96
CA PHE A 84 -20.45 -11.16 -8.23
C PHE A 84 -20.74 -12.53 -7.58
N SER A 85 -21.01 -13.53 -8.42
CA SER A 85 -21.31 -14.88 -7.98
C SER A 85 -19.96 -15.58 -7.79
N TRP A 86 -19.62 -15.83 -6.53
CA TRP A 86 -18.60 -16.80 -6.09
C TRP A 86 -18.80 -18.21 -6.68
N ALA A 87 -19.90 -18.46 -7.40
CA ALA A 87 -20.24 -19.70 -8.08
C ALA A 87 -19.88 -19.73 -9.58
N ALA A 88 -19.36 -18.64 -10.17
CA ALA A 88 -18.88 -18.68 -11.55
C ALA A 88 -17.61 -19.55 -11.61
N GLN A 89 -17.62 -20.59 -12.44
CA GLN A 89 -16.44 -21.44 -12.62
C GLN A 89 -15.33 -20.60 -13.26
N ARG A 90 -14.30 -20.31 -12.47
CA ARG A 90 -13.05 -19.75 -12.99
C ARG A 90 -12.51 -20.66 -14.07
N ASP A 91 -12.03 -20.05 -15.14
CA ASP A 91 -11.39 -20.79 -16.20
C ASP A 91 -10.14 -21.48 -15.65
N VAL A 92 -10.17 -22.81 -15.64
CA VAL A 92 -9.14 -23.66 -15.04
C VAL A 92 -7.87 -23.76 -15.88
N ARG A 93 -7.89 -23.26 -17.12
CA ARG A 93 -6.74 -23.32 -18.02
C ARG A 93 -5.58 -22.48 -17.45
N PRO A 94 -4.33 -22.95 -17.52
CA PRO A 94 -3.18 -22.30 -16.89
C PRO A 94 -2.94 -20.87 -17.41
N ILE A 95 -2.31 -20.07 -16.55
CA ILE A 95 -1.80 -18.74 -16.88
C ILE A 95 -0.28 -18.81 -16.76
N HIS A 96 0.43 -18.73 -17.87
CA HIS A 96 1.89 -18.74 -17.91
C HIS A 96 2.43 -17.31 -17.76
N LEU A 97 3.32 -17.11 -16.80
CA LEU A 97 3.95 -15.82 -16.53
C LEU A 97 5.39 -15.80 -17.06
N LEU A 98 5.73 -14.77 -17.81
CA LEU A 98 7.07 -14.55 -18.36
C LEU A 98 7.49 -13.08 -18.27
N THR A 99 8.82 -12.86 -18.24
CA THR A 99 9.43 -11.53 -18.35
C THR A 99 10.41 -11.49 -19.53
N ARG A 100 10.34 -10.44 -20.36
CA ARG A 100 11.29 -10.18 -21.44
C ARG A 100 12.64 -9.78 -20.87
N LEU A 101 13.68 -10.47 -21.30
CA LEU A 101 15.08 -10.15 -21.05
C LEU A 101 15.81 -10.02 -22.39
N PRO A 102 17.01 -9.41 -22.44
CA PRO A 102 17.80 -9.35 -23.68
C PRO A 102 18.07 -10.72 -24.33
N ALA A 103 18.11 -11.79 -23.53
CA ALA A 103 18.35 -13.16 -24.00
C ALA A 103 17.08 -13.91 -24.47
N GLY A 104 15.88 -13.36 -24.24
CA GLY A 104 14.60 -14.03 -24.50
C GLY A 104 13.58 -13.81 -23.37
N CYS A 105 12.48 -14.57 -23.37
CA CYS A 105 11.45 -14.53 -22.34
C CYS A 105 11.77 -15.54 -21.23
N LEU A 106 12.07 -15.05 -20.03
CA LEU A 106 12.27 -15.90 -18.85
C LEU A 106 10.93 -16.39 -18.33
N TYR A 107 10.76 -17.70 -18.22
CA TYR A 107 9.57 -18.32 -17.64
C TYR A 107 9.61 -18.29 -16.11
N LEU A 108 8.57 -17.74 -15.50
CA LEU A 108 8.46 -17.52 -14.06
C LEU A 108 7.70 -18.65 -13.35
N GLY A 109 6.70 -19.20 -14.03
CA GLY A 109 5.78 -20.18 -13.45
C GLY A 109 4.35 -19.91 -13.88
N LEU A 110 3.41 -20.36 -13.04
CA LEU A 110 1.98 -20.18 -13.23
C LEU A 110 1.48 -18.99 -12.42
N GLY A 111 0.55 -18.23 -13.00
CA GLY A 111 -0.21 -17.18 -12.34
C GLY A 111 -1.53 -17.70 -11.79
N LYS A 112 -1.92 -17.24 -10.61
CA LYS A 112 -3.25 -17.45 -10.04
C LYS A 112 -3.91 -16.10 -9.78
N PRO A 113 -5.08 -15.79 -10.37
CA PRO A 113 -5.75 -14.52 -10.14
C PRO A 113 -6.11 -14.36 -8.65
N ALA A 114 -5.68 -13.25 -8.06
CA ALA A 114 -5.88 -12.94 -6.65
C ALA A 114 -6.91 -11.82 -6.47
N GLN A 115 -6.72 -10.68 -7.16
CA GLN A 115 -7.57 -9.51 -7.03
C GLN A 115 -7.67 -8.76 -8.36
N GLY A 116 -8.81 -8.14 -8.64
CA GLY A 116 -9.02 -7.26 -9.79
C GLY A 116 -9.62 -5.93 -9.34
N HIS A 117 -9.25 -4.85 -10.03
CA HIS A 117 -9.83 -3.53 -9.82
C HIS A 117 -10.48 -3.06 -11.11
N TYR A 118 -11.70 -2.52 -10.97
CA TYR A 118 -12.52 -2.08 -12.09
C TYR A 118 -12.83 -0.59 -11.97
N THR A 119 -12.93 0.09 -13.11
CA THR A 119 -13.41 1.47 -13.23
C THR A 119 -14.30 1.53 -14.46
N ASP A 120 -15.52 2.07 -14.30
CA ASP A 120 -16.54 2.12 -15.36
C ASP A 120 -16.70 0.79 -16.11
N ASP A 121 -16.80 -0.31 -15.35
CA ASP A 121 -16.89 -1.69 -15.86
C ASP A 121 -15.69 -2.16 -16.70
N VAL A 122 -14.55 -1.47 -16.64
CA VAL A 122 -13.29 -1.89 -17.28
C VAL A 122 -12.32 -2.39 -16.21
N LEU A 123 -11.72 -3.57 -16.43
CA LEU A 123 -10.65 -4.07 -15.55
C LEU A 123 -9.40 -3.21 -15.78
N VAL A 124 -9.07 -2.35 -14.82
CA VAL A 124 -7.94 -1.41 -14.90
C VAL A 124 -6.68 -1.96 -14.25
N SER A 125 -6.78 -2.93 -13.35
CA SER A 125 -5.62 -3.69 -12.88
C SER A 125 -6.02 -5.06 -12.34
N ALA A 126 -5.06 -5.99 -12.38
CA ALA A 126 -5.22 -7.31 -11.76
C ALA A 126 -3.92 -7.76 -11.09
N GLU A 127 -4.06 -8.43 -9.96
CA GLU A 127 -2.98 -9.04 -9.22
C GLU A 127 -3.04 -10.56 -9.38
N LEU A 128 -1.90 -11.16 -9.69
CA LEU A 128 -1.72 -12.60 -9.76
C LEU A 128 -0.68 -13.07 -8.74
N THR A 129 -0.93 -14.21 -8.10
CA THR A 129 0.08 -14.94 -7.35
C THR A 129 0.93 -15.79 -8.29
N ILE A 130 2.26 -15.75 -8.12
CA ILE A 130 3.24 -16.55 -8.85
C ILE A 130 3.44 -17.90 -8.15
N ASP A 131 3.40 -19.00 -8.90
CA ASP A 131 3.62 -20.36 -8.41
C ASP A 131 4.57 -21.14 -9.35
N PRO A 132 5.74 -21.60 -8.87
CA PRO A 132 6.28 -21.43 -7.52
C PRO A 132 6.70 -19.99 -7.22
N GLU A 133 6.88 -19.68 -5.93
CA GLU A 133 7.49 -18.42 -5.50
C GLU A 133 8.90 -18.26 -6.10
N LEU A 134 9.21 -17.05 -6.57
CA LEU A 134 10.50 -16.74 -7.16
C LEU A 134 11.59 -16.72 -6.08
N THR A 135 12.77 -17.25 -6.42
CA THR A 135 13.98 -17.05 -5.62
C THR A 135 14.47 -15.61 -5.74
N ASP A 136 15.25 -15.16 -4.76
CA ASP A 136 15.87 -13.83 -4.77
C ASP A 136 16.69 -13.56 -6.04
N GLU A 137 17.43 -14.56 -6.52
CA GLU A 137 18.22 -14.47 -7.74
C GLU A 137 17.35 -14.17 -8.97
N LEU A 138 16.19 -14.82 -9.06
CA LEU A 138 15.26 -14.60 -10.17
C LEU A 138 14.56 -13.27 -10.06
N LEU A 139 14.12 -12.91 -8.85
CA LEU A 139 13.50 -11.61 -8.58
C LEU A 139 14.43 -10.47 -8.99
N ASP A 140 15.70 -10.51 -8.55
CA ASP A 140 16.69 -9.49 -8.89
C ASP A 140 17.06 -9.50 -10.40
N ARG A 141 16.80 -10.59 -11.11
CA ARG A 141 17.00 -10.67 -12.56
C ARG A 141 15.86 -9.99 -13.33
N VAL A 142 14.61 -10.28 -13.00
CA VAL A 142 13.41 -9.75 -13.70
C VAL A 142 13.00 -8.37 -13.22
N TRP A 143 13.33 -8.07 -11.98
CA TRP A 143 13.04 -6.80 -11.34
C TRP A 143 14.29 -6.34 -10.62
N PRO A 144 15.29 -5.84 -11.36
CA PRO A 144 16.56 -5.46 -10.77
C PRO A 144 16.39 -4.35 -9.74
N PRO A 145 17.11 -4.46 -8.61
CA PRO A 145 17.11 -3.44 -7.59
C PRO A 145 17.75 -2.17 -8.15
N THR A 146 17.05 -1.05 -8.03
CA THR A 146 17.61 0.29 -8.27
C THR A 146 17.99 0.92 -6.95
N GLU A 147 19.00 1.79 -6.97
CA GLU A 147 19.22 2.69 -5.84
C GLU A 147 18.21 3.85 -5.95
N PRO A 148 17.60 4.28 -4.84
CA PRO A 148 16.75 5.46 -4.87
C PRO A 148 17.58 6.71 -5.15
N ASP A 149 17.13 7.55 -6.08
CA ASP A 149 17.82 8.81 -6.42
C ASP A 149 17.84 9.77 -5.22
N THR A 150 16.73 9.83 -4.48
CA THR A 150 16.59 10.59 -3.24
C THR A 150 15.70 9.82 -2.27
N LEU A 151 15.98 9.95 -0.97
CA LEU A 151 15.13 9.42 0.08
C LEU A 151 14.62 10.57 0.95
N PRO A 152 13.39 10.44 1.48
CA PRO A 152 12.88 11.37 2.49
C PRO A 152 13.86 11.48 3.67
N ASP A 153 14.25 12.70 4.01
CA ASP A 153 15.14 12.94 5.15
C ASP A 153 14.43 12.80 6.51
N GLN A 154 15.23 12.84 7.57
CA GLN A 154 14.75 12.73 8.95
C GLN A 154 14.91 14.03 9.76
N THR A 155 15.10 15.16 9.09
CA THR A 155 15.33 16.46 9.76
C THR A 155 14.14 16.88 10.63
N TRP A 156 12.92 16.46 10.24
CA TRP A 156 11.68 16.67 11.00
C TRP A 156 11.71 16.07 12.41
N LEU A 157 12.53 15.05 12.66
CA LEU A 157 12.68 14.45 14.00
C LEU A 157 13.11 15.47 15.06
N ALA A 158 13.92 16.47 14.68
CA ALA A 158 14.40 17.51 15.58
C ALA A 158 13.26 18.43 16.06
N ASN A 159 12.13 18.48 15.34
CA ASN A 159 11.01 19.38 15.63
C ASN A 159 9.82 18.68 16.27
N ILE A 160 9.79 17.34 16.39
CA ILE A 160 8.62 16.58 16.85
C ILE A 160 8.04 17.11 18.16
N GLN A 161 8.89 17.42 19.14
CA GLN A 161 8.44 17.87 20.46
C GLN A 161 8.32 19.39 20.56
N ALA A 162 9.23 20.14 19.94
CA ALA A 162 9.29 21.60 20.07
C ALA A 162 8.30 22.33 19.15
N SER A 163 8.03 21.77 17.96
CA SER A 163 7.09 22.33 16.98
C SER A 163 6.49 21.20 16.11
N PRO A 164 5.49 20.46 16.61
CA PRO A 164 4.88 19.34 15.87
C PRO A 164 4.34 19.75 14.50
N THR A 165 3.80 20.97 14.36
CA THR A 165 3.32 21.49 13.07
C THR A 165 4.45 21.72 12.07
N THR A 166 5.64 22.16 12.52
CA THR A 166 6.83 22.25 11.65
C THR A 166 7.30 20.86 11.24
N ALA A 167 7.34 19.91 12.18
CA ALA A 167 7.69 18.53 11.88
C ALA A 167 6.71 17.88 10.88
N LEU A 168 5.40 18.13 11.03
CA LEU A 168 4.35 17.72 10.08
C LEU A 168 4.65 18.23 8.68
N LYS A 169 4.89 19.53 8.52
CA LYS A 169 5.20 20.12 7.23
C LYS A 169 6.41 19.46 6.57
N GLN A 170 7.52 19.36 7.31
CA GLN A 170 8.76 18.76 6.81
C GLN A 170 8.59 17.28 6.44
N PHE A 171 7.87 16.52 7.27
CA PHE A 171 7.58 15.12 7.00
C PHE A 171 6.74 14.98 5.72
N VAL A 172 5.63 15.71 5.62
CA VAL A 172 4.70 15.62 4.48
C VAL A 172 5.35 16.06 3.18
N GLU A 173 6.10 17.16 3.17
CA GLU A 173 6.81 17.64 1.98
C GLU A 173 7.89 16.66 1.51
N GLY A 174 8.51 15.90 2.42
CA GLY A 174 9.52 14.90 2.10
C GLY A 174 8.97 13.54 1.66
N TRP A 175 7.80 13.14 2.18
CA TRP A 175 7.25 11.79 2.00
C TRP A 175 6.04 11.71 1.06
N VAL A 176 5.18 12.71 1.06
CA VAL A 176 3.89 12.66 0.39
C VAL A 176 3.96 13.56 -0.85
N PRO A 177 4.01 12.97 -2.06
CA PRO A 177 4.15 13.74 -3.29
C PRO A 177 2.91 14.61 -3.54
N GLU A 178 3.14 15.76 -4.16
CA GLU A 178 2.04 16.56 -4.71
C GLU A 178 1.44 15.86 -5.92
N THR A 179 0.16 16.10 -6.14
CA THR A 179 -0.59 15.67 -7.32
C THR A 179 -1.11 16.88 -8.06
N ASP A 180 -1.44 16.71 -9.34
CA ASP A 180 -2.13 17.76 -10.12
C ASP A 180 -3.55 18.04 -9.62
N ASP A 181 -4.10 17.17 -8.77
CA ASP A 181 -5.40 17.36 -8.12
C ASP A 181 -5.33 18.48 -7.07
N ASP A 182 -5.93 19.63 -7.37
CA ASP A 182 -6.22 20.69 -6.40
C ASP A 182 -7.58 20.43 -5.74
N LEU A 183 -7.57 20.05 -4.47
CA LEU A 183 -8.81 19.83 -3.69
C LEU A 183 -9.59 21.12 -3.39
N GLY A 184 -9.04 22.28 -3.76
CA GLY A 184 -9.56 23.60 -3.49
C GLY A 184 -9.28 24.06 -2.06
N GLU A 185 -9.73 25.27 -1.75
CA GLU A 185 -9.74 25.73 -0.36
C GLU A 185 -10.81 24.98 0.43
N PHE A 186 -10.45 24.52 1.62
CA PHE A 186 -11.36 23.82 2.51
C PHE A 186 -12.30 24.83 3.17
N ALA A 187 -13.57 24.81 2.77
CA ALA A 187 -14.58 25.70 3.31
C ALA A 187 -14.87 25.34 4.77
N THR A 188 -14.80 26.32 5.67
CA THR A 188 -14.94 26.03 7.11
C THR A 188 -16.38 25.95 7.60
N SER A 189 -17.40 26.15 6.74
CA SER A 189 -18.83 26.08 7.09
C SER A 189 -19.23 26.75 8.42
N GLY A 190 -18.58 27.86 8.78
CA GLY A 190 -18.85 28.60 10.03
C GLY A 190 -18.06 28.12 11.26
N TRP A 191 -17.18 27.12 11.10
CA TRP A 191 -16.24 26.67 12.11
C TRP A 191 -15.01 27.58 12.17
N THR A 192 -14.48 27.77 13.38
CA THR A 192 -13.10 28.21 13.56
C THR A 192 -12.22 26.97 13.52
N VAL A 193 -11.40 26.84 12.49
CA VAL A 193 -10.50 25.69 12.33
C VAL A 193 -9.25 25.91 13.21
N PRO A 194 -8.92 24.99 14.13
CA PRO A 194 -7.69 25.07 14.91
C PRO A 194 -6.45 25.15 14.02
N GLU A 195 -5.44 25.91 14.44
CA GLU A 195 -4.22 26.16 13.64
C GLU A 195 -3.55 24.87 13.14
N PRO A 196 -3.39 23.79 13.94
CA PRO A 196 -2.79 22.57 13.45
C PRO A 196 -3.58 21.90 12.32
N LEU A 197 -4.92 21.91 12.41
CA LEU A 197 -5.80 21.39 11.35
C LEU A 197 -5.74 22.27 10.11
N ALA A 198 -5.71 23.60 10.26
CA ALA A 198 -5.57 24.52 9.14
C ALA A 198 -4.25 24.27 8.37
N ALA A 199 -3.14 24.10 9.08
CA ALA A 199 -1.86 23.76 8.49
C ALA A 199 -1.89 22.39 7.78
N PHE A 200 -2.52 21.40 8.37
CA PHE A 200 -2.68 20.08 7.76
C PHE A 200 -3.51 20.14 6.47
N TYR A 201 -4.67 20.81 6.48
CA TYR A 201 -5.49 20.96 5.29
C TYR A 201 -4.79 21.75 4.19
N GLN A 202 -4.00 22.76 4.53
CA GLN A 202 -3.19 23.48 3.56
C GLN A 202 -2.22 22.54 2.82
N LEU A 203 -1.59 21.60 3.54
CA LEU A 203 -0.73 20.57 2.93
C LEU A 203 -1.53 19.57 2.09
N ALA A 204 -2.70 19.16 2.58
CA ALA A 204 -3.57 18.19 1.93
C ALA A 204 -4.17 18.69 0.61
N ARG A 205 -4.26 20.01 0.39
CA ARG A 205 -4.82 20.62 -0.83
C ARG A 205 -4.26 20.04 -2.12
N TYR A 206 -2.95 19.83 -2.16
CA TYR A 206 -2.23 19.25 -3.30
C TYR A 206 -1.74 17.83 -3.02
N ARG A 207 -2.16 17.23 -1.90
CA ARG A 207 -1.74 15.89 -1.46
C ARG A 207 -2.96 15.11 -0.96
N PRO A 208 -3.88 14.68 -1.84
CA PRO A 208 -5.12 14.03 -1.42
C PRO A 208 -4.90 12.79 -0.55
N ALA A 209 -3.81 12.05 -0.78
CA ALA A 209 -3.43 10.88 0.03
C ALA A 209 -3.22 11.20 1.52
N LEU A 210 -2.93 12.47 1.86
CA LEU A 210 -2.78 12.92 3.24
C LEU A 210 -4.11 12.91 4.01
N LEU A 211 -5.26 13.03 3.34
CA LEU A 211 -6.57 12.86 3.99
C LEU A 211 -6.85 11.40 4.37
N GLY A 212 -5.99 10.48 3.92
CA GLY A 212 -5.89 9.10 4.38
C GLY A 212 -6.58 8.07 3.48
N ARG A 213 -6.26 6.81 3.73
CA ARG A 213 -6.74 5.61 3.01
C ARG A 213 -7.18 4.51 3.97
N GLN A 214 -6.49 4.36 5.11
CA GLN A 214 -6.87 3.42 6.16
C GLN A 214 -7.73 4.11 7.21
N ASN A 215 -7.34 5.31 7.62
CA ASN A 215 -8.18 6.21 8.37
C ASN A 215 -8.37 7.48 7.58
N PHE A 216 -9.48 8.18 7.78
CA PHE A 216 -9.84 9.35 7.01
C PHE A 216 -10.02 10.57 7.91
N LEU A 217 -9.49 11.72 7.48
CA LEU A 217 -9.89 13.02 8.03
C LEU A 217 -11.00 13.64 7.17
N ILE A 218 -12.07 14.02 7.85
CA ILE A 218 -13.26 14.64 7.26
C ILE A 218 -12.95 16.10 6.99
N ARG A 219 -13.24 16.57 5.79
CA ARG A 219 -13.06 17.98 5.44
C ARG A 219 -13.97 18.90 6.28
N PRO A 220 -13.53 20.12 6.63
CA PRO A 220 -14.27 21.02 7.52
C PRO A 220 -15.73 21.28 7.10
N GLU A 221 -16.03 21.30 5.80
CA GLU A 221 -17.38 21.52 5.31
C GLU A 221 -18.36 20.39 5.64
N LYS A 222 -17.85 19.21 6.02
CA LYS A 222 -18.62 18.00 6.37
C LYS A 222 -18.59 17.68 7.87
N TRP A 223 -17.90 18.48 8.69
CA TRP A 223 -17.86 18.29 10.14
C TRP A 223 -19.24 18.35 10.77
N LYS A 224 -19.41 17.57 11.84
CA LYS A 224 -20.66 17.48 12.59
C LYS A 224 -20.41 17.71 14.07
N LEU A 225 -21.27 18.51 14.69
CA LEU A 225 -21.30 18.65 16.14
C LEU A 225 -22.04 17.45 16.75
N THR A 226 -21.38 16.78 17.68
CA THR A 226 -21.97 15.72 18.50
C THR A 226 -22.86 16.31 19.60
N GLN A 227 -23.68 15.47 20.25
CA GLN A 227 -24.52 15.91 21.37
C GLN A 227 -23.69 16.43 22.55
N ASP A 228 -22.46 15.94 22.71
CA ASP A 228 -21.54 16.32 23.78
C ASP A 228 -20.71 17.58 23.45
N GLY A 229 -21.01 18.26 22.34
CA GLY A 229 -20.36 19.51 21.95
C GLY A 229 -18.98 19.34 21.28
N LEU A 230 -18.57 18.11 21.00
CA LEU A 230 -17.35 17.81 20.24
C LEU A 230 -17.61 17.74 18.74
N ILE A 231 -16.61 18.00 17.92
CA ILE A 231 -16.67 17.92 16.46
C ILE A 231 -16.11 16.58 15.97
N ASP A 232 -16.91 15.85 15.20
CA ASP A 232 -16.47 14.68 14.42
C ASP A 232 -15.67 15.13 13.21
N PHE A 233 -14.39 14.73 13.17
CA PHE A 233 -13.44 15.16 12.16
C PHE A 233 -12.65 14.01 11.52
N GLY A 234 -12.87 12.76 11.92
CA GLY A 234 -12.15 11.63 11.34
C GLY A 234 -12.70 10.28 11.76
N HIS A 235 -12.39 9.25 10.98
CA HIS A 235 -12.90 7.89 11.22
C HIS A 235 -11.99 6.83 10.58
N GLU A 236 -12.13 5.59 11.05
CA GLU A 236 -11.47 4.42 10.45
C GLU A 236 -12.27 3.86 9.27
N ASN A 237 -11.61 3.25 8.29
CA ASN A 237 -12.23 2.82 7.03
C ASN A 237 -13.25 1.67 7.14
N GLN A 238 -13.26 0.92 8.23
CA GLN A 238 -14.23 -0.15 8.54
C GLN A 238 -15.29 0.29 9.58
N GLY A 239 -15.22 1.55 10.03
CA GLY A 239 -16.15 2.11 11.00
C GLY A 239 -15.90 1.65 12.44
N GLY A 240 -14.68 1.20 12.77
CA GLY A 240 -14.36 0.71 14.12
C GLY A 240 -14.24 1.81 15.18
N PHE A 241 -13.96 3.05 14.78
CA PHE A 241 -13.92 4.21 15.68
C PHE A 241 -14.04 5.53 14.90
N ILE A 242 -14.34 6.60 15.64
CA ILE A 242 -14.26 7.99 15.16
C ILE A 242 -13.31 8.82 16.04
N TRP A 243 -12.81 9.92 15.47
CA TRP A 243 -12.09 10.94 16.23
C TRP A 243 -12.90 12.22 16.34
N LEU A 244 -12.86 12.77 17.55
CA LEU A 244 -13.56 13.98 17.93
C LEU A 244 -12.58 15.02 18.49
N PHE A 245 -12.92 16.31 18.41
CA PHE A 245 -12.17 17.35 19.13
C PHE A 245 -13.08 18.45 19.68
N ASP A 246 -12.60 19.15 20.71
CA ASP A 246 -13.26 20.34 21.26
C ASP A 246 -12.80 21.59 20.49
N PRO A 247 -13.70 22.34 19.82
CA PRO A 247 -13.33 23.51 19.02
C PRO A 247 -12.93 24.75 19.83
N SER A 248 -13.03 24.72 21.16
CA SER A 248 -12.73 25.88 22.01
C SER A 248 -11.23 26.08 22.31
N ASP A 249 -10.39 25.10 21.98
CA ASP A 249 -8.95 25.11 22.24
C ASP A 249 -8.15 25.31 20.93
N ALA A 250 -7.05 26.07 21.02
CA ALA A 250 -6.20 26.39 19.86
C ALA A 250 -5.43 25.17 19.33
N ASP A 251 -5.02 24.26 20.22
CA ASP A 251 -4.42 22.98 19.88
C ASP A 251 -5.19 21.87 20.61
N PRO A 252 -6.38 21.48 20.15
CA PRO A 252 -7.35 20.78 20.97
C PRO A 252 -6.93 19.36 21.36
N VAL A 253 -7.54 18.84 22.42
CA VAL A 253 -7.49 17.41 22.75
C VAL A 253 -8.24 16.65 21.67
N VAL A 254 -7.61 15.62 21.12
CA VAL A 254 -8.26 14.65 20.25
C VAL A 254 -8.82 13.52 21.11
N TRP A 255 -10.06 13.16 20.87
CA TRP A 255 -10.73 12.05 21.51
C TRP A 255 -10.97 10.95 20.49
N ILE A 256 -10.85 9.69 20.92
CA ILE A 256 -11.26 8.52 20.16
C ILE A 256 -12.51 7.94 20.81
N ASP A 257 -13.53 7.69 20.00
CA ASP A 257 -14.72 6.94 20.39
C ASP A 257 -14.73 5.62 19.64
N GLN A 258 -14.50 4.53 20.37
CA GLN A 258 -14.35 3.17 19.87
C GLN A 258 -15.32 2.28 20.64
N ASP A 259 -16.03 1.42 19.91
CA ASP A 259 -17.03 0.49 20.46
C ASP A 259 -16.55 -0.15 21.77
N ASP A 260 -17.44 -0.19 22.77
CA ASP A 260 -17.25 -0.79 24.10
C ASP A 260 -16.16 -0.17 25.01
N TYR A 261 -15.35 0.79 24.54
CA TYR A 261 -14.33 1.47 25.36
C TYR A 261 -14.75 2.86 25.84
N GLY A 262 -15.79 3.42 25.22
CA GLY A 262 -16.22 4.80 25.46
C GLY A 262 -15.19 5.84 25.02
N LEU A 263 -15.55 7.11 25.23
CA LEU A 263 -14.74 8.24 24.82
C LEU A 263 -13.45 8.35 25.61
N ARG A 264 -12.30 8.31 24.93
CA ARG A 264 -10.96 8.41 25.55
C ARG A 264 -10.11 9.47 24.87
N PRO A 265 -9.31 10.26 25.60
CA PRO A 265 -8.41 11.21 24.97
C PRO A 265 -7.24 10.46 24.34
N GLU A 266 -6.91 10.75 23.08
CA GLU A 266 -5.65 10.34 22.46
C GLU A 266 -4.47 10.88 23.27
N HIS A 267 -3.31 10.22 23.14
CA HIS A 267 -2.14 10.57 23.95
C HIS A 267 -1.48 11.89 23.54
N GLU A 268 -1.61 12.27 22.27
CA GLU A 268 -1.11 13.53 21.73
C GLU A 268 -2.26 14.52 21.57
N ARG A 269 -1.96 15.81 21.70
CA ARG A 269 -2.87 16.89 21.27
C ARG A 269 -2.94 16.96 19.75
N MET A 270 -3.87 17.73 19.19
CA MET A 270 -4.13 17.82 17.75
C MET A 270 -2.85 17.96 16.92
N SER A 271 -1.93 18.85 17.29
CA SER A 271 -0.67 19.07 16.58
C SER A 271 0.22 17.82 16.49
N GLY A 272 0.42 17.11 17.60
CA GLY A 272 1.17 15.84 17.63
C GLY A 272 0.40 14.67 17.03
N PHE A 273 -0.93 14.64 17.21
CA PHE A 273 -1.82 13.64 16.64
C PHE A 273 -1.79 13.67 15.12
N LEU A 274 -1.88 14.86 14.49
CA LEU A 274 -1.87 15.00 13.04
C LEU A 274 -0.55 14.56 12.41
N LEU A 275 0.59 14.79 13.08
CA LEU A 275 1.88 14.25 12.65
C LEU A 275 1.91 12.72 12.77
N LYS A 276 1.44 12.16 13.89
CA LYS A 276 1.35 10.70 14.06
C LYS A 276 0.42 10.07 13.02
N PHE A 277 -0.72 10.70 12.75
CA PHE A 277 -1.67 10.34 11.70
C PHE A 277 -1.02 10.34 10.32
N ALA A 278 -0.32 11.42 9.96
CA ALA A 278 0.38 11.50 8.68
C ALA A 278 1.44 10.39 8.53
N VAL A 279 2.20 10.08 9.59
CA VAL A 279 3.19 8.99 9.59
C VAL A 279 2.54 7.65 9.31
N TYR A 280 1.44 7.32 10.01
CA TYR A 280 0.74 6.06 9.82
C TYR A 280 0.08 5.96 8.44
N GLU A 281 -0.66 6.98 8.00
CA GLU A 281 -1.28 6.94 6.67
C GLU A 281 -0.22 6.88 5.57
N THR A 282 0.91 7.57 5.70
CA THR A 282 2.02 7.45 4.74
C THR A 282 2.57 6.03 4.68
N MET A 283 2.78 5.39 5.82
CA MET A 283 3.22 3.99 5.89
C MET A 283 2.20 3.05 5.22
N MET A 284 0.92 3.20 5.55
CA MET A 284 -0.15 2.36 5.01
C MET A 284 -0.40 2.59 3.52
N ASN A 285 -0.04 3.76 3.00
CA ASN A 285 -0.11 4.12 1.59
C ASN A 285 1.18 3.81 0.81
N ALA A 286 2.24 3.35 1.47
CA ALA A 286 3.50 3.09 0.81
C ALA A 286 3.32 2.02 -0.27
N HIS A 287 3.94 2.27 -1.44
CA HIS A 287 3.90 1.31 -2.54
C HIS A 287 4.64 0.02 -2.20
N TYR A 288 5.72 0.12 -1.44
CA TYR A 288 6.54 -1.02 -1.05
C TYR A 288 6.34 -1.31 0.43
N MET A 289 5.95 -2.54 0.75
CA MET A 289 5.71 -2.95 2.12
C MET A 289 6.46 -4.22 2.53
N ALA A 290 6.79 -4.29 3.82
CA ALA A 290 7.09 -5.54 4.52
C ALA A 290 6.12 -5.71 5.68
N LEU A 291 5.57 -6.92 5.83
CA LEU A 291 4.54 -7.22 6.82
C LEU A 291 4.73 -8.61 7.41
N SER A 292 4.63 -8.70 8.74
CA SER A 292 4.39 -9.95 9.45
C SER A 292 3.52 -9.70 10.67
N THR A 293 2.70 -10.66 11.07
CA THR A 293 1.73 -10.50 12.18
C THR A 293 1.98 -11.43 13.38
N GLU A 294 3.00 -12.29 13.28
CA GLU A 294 3.30 -13.35 14.23
C GLU A 294 4.80 -13.36 14.56
N LEU A 295 5.33 -12.17 14.91
CA LEU A 295 6.73 -12.02 15.27
C LEU A 295 6.97 -12.31 16.75
N GLU A 296 8.15 -12.85 17.04
CA GLU A 296 8.71 -12.92 18.39
C GLU A 296 9.37 -11.59 18.75
N ALA A 297 9.65 -11.39 20.04
CA ALA A 297 10.33 -10.19 20.52
C ALA A 297 11.73 -10.02 19.87
N GLU A 298 12.46 -11.12 19.66
CA GLU A 298 13.79 -11.09 19.04
C GLU A 298 13.72 -10.61 17.59
N HIS A 299 12.69 -11.01 16.84
CA HIS A 299 12.47 -10.53 15.47
C HIS A 299 12.22 -9.02 15.44
N VAL A 300 11.41 -8.52 16.38
CA VAL A 300 11.13 -7.09 16.52
C VAL A 300 12.41 -6.32 16.87
N GLU A 301 13.19 -6.81 17.82
CA GLU A 301 14.46 -6.21 18.23
C GLU A 301 15.45 -6.16 17.06
N MET A 302 15.58 -7.25 16.29
CA MET A 302 16.44 -7.30 15.11
C MET A 302 16.11 -6.18 14.12
N VAL A 303 14.83 -5.98 13.79
CA VAL A 303 14.45 -4.92 12.84
C VAL A 303 14.63 -3.54 13.49
N THR A 304 14.07 -3.33 14.67
CA THR A 304 14.00 -2.00 15.31
C THR A 304 15.36 -1.47 15.77
N ALA A 305 16.36 -2.32 16.03
CA ALA A 305 17.74 -1.91 16.33
C ALA A 305 18.42 -1.09 15.21
N ARG A 306 17.85 -1.12 13.99
CA ARG A 306 18.33 -0.38 12.81
C ARG A 306 17.52 0.88 12.52
N LEU A 307 16.51 1.17 13.33
CA LEU A 307 15.56 2.26 13.12
C LEU A 307 15.60 3.24 14.30
N THR A 308 15.18 4.47 14.04
CA THR A 308 15.02 5.50 15.08
C THR A 308 13.61 5.42 15.67
N PRO A 309 13.42 5.15 16.97
CA PRO A 309 12.10 5.17 17.59
C PRO A 309 11.55 6.60 17.63
N LEU A 310 10.25 6.76 17.36
CA LEU A 310 9.57 8.05 17.54
C LEU A 310 9.22 8.26 19.02
N PRO A 311 9.44 9.46 19.59
CA PRO A 311 9.38 9.71 21.03
C PRO A 311 7.95 9.89 21.56
N TRP A 312 6.96 9.30 20.90
CA TRP A 312 5.55 9.38 21.28
C TRP A 312 5.17 8.31 22.27
N LYS A 313 4.10 8.58 23.02
CA LYS A 313 3.36 7.49 23.65
C LYS A 313 2.75 6.58 22.58
N PRO A 314 2.56 5.28 22.86
CA PRO A 314 1.92 4.35 21.94
C PRO A 314 0.60 4.91 21.40
N TRP A 315 0.26 4.63 20.15
CA TRP A 315 -1.06 4.98 19.63
C TRP A 315 -2.10 4.01 20.18
N ARG A 316 -3.25 4.55 20.59
CA ARG A 316 -4.42 3.80 21.05
C ARG A 316 -4.92 2.76 20.06
N TRP A 317 -4.85 3.00 18.77
CA TRP A 317 -5.27 2.02 17.77
C TRP A 317 -4.11 1.09 17.36
N PRO A 318 -4.32 -0.23 17.27
CA PRO A 318 -5.58 -0.94 17.55
C PRO A 318 -5.80 -1.31 19.02
N ASN A 319 -4.77 -1.26 19.87
CA ASN A 319 -4.84 -1.79 21.25
C ASN A 319 -3.91 -1.09 22.26
N ASP A 320 -3.59 0.19 22.05
CA ASP A 320 -2.77 1.01 22.96
C ASP A 320 -1.32 0.54 23.13
N SER A 321 -0.78 -0.19 22.13
CA SER A 321 0.61 -0.70 22.12
C SER A 321 1.44 -0.27 20.90
N THR A 322 0.80 0.40 19.95
CA THR A 322 1.38 0.73 18.64
C THR A 322 2.51 1.74 18.76
N ARG A 323 3.72 1.35 18.34
CA ARG A 323 4.93 2.17 18.37
C ARG A 323 5.48 2.36 16.96
N PHE A 324 6.05 3.53 16.72
CA PHE A 324 6.58 3.90 15.41
C PHE A 324 8.10 4.03 15.42
N PHE A 325 8.70 3.64 14.31
CA PHE A 325 10.13 3.72 14.07
C PHE A 325 10.37 4.21 12.64
N VAL A 326 11.49 4.89 12.39
CA VAL A 326 11.82 5.42 11.06
C VAL A 326 13.28 5.24 10.70
N ALA A 327 13.55 5.03 9.41
CA ALA A 327 14.86 5.16 8.76
C ALA A 327 14.69 6.02 7.49
N PRO A 328 15.76 6.53 6.85
CA PRO A 328 15.62 7.24 5.58
C PRO A 328 14.81 6.41 4.57
N GLY A 329 13.68 6.94 4.11
CA GLY A 329 12.77 6.23 3.22
C GLY A 329 12.04 5.01 3.78
N MET A 330 12.01 4.81 5.11
CA MET A 330 11.26 3.74 5.77
C MET A 330 10.48 4.25 6.99
N ILE A 331 9.23 3.81 7.11
CA ILE A 331 8.40 3.96 8.32
C ILE A 331 7.99 2.55 8.75
N ALA A 332 8.16 2.26 10.03
CA ALA A 332 7.73 1.01 10.62
C ALA A 332 6.79 1.27 11.80
N GLU A 333 5.81 0.38 11.93
CA GLU A 333 4.87 0.31 13.04
C GLU A 333 4.99 -1.09 13.67
N VAL A 334 5.03 -1.13 15.00
CA VAL A 334 5.03 -2.35 15.79
C VAL A 334 3.90 -2.29 16.79
N THR A 335 3.05 -3.31 16.77
CA THR A 335 1.90 -3.44 17.66
C THR A 335 1.93 -4.81 18.32
N ASP A 336 1.63 -4.86 19.61
CA ASP A 336 1.48 -6.12 20.34
C ASP A 336 0.27 -6.87 19.77
N SER A 337 0.46 -8.14 19.43
CA SER A 337 -0.61 -9.00 18.91
C SER A 337 -0.95 -10.10 19.92
N TRP A 338 -1.86 -10.98 19.54
CA TRP A 338 -2.35 -12.03 20.42
C TRP A 338 -1.23 -12.98 20.86
N HIS A 339 -1.37 -13.58 22.04
CA HIS A 339 -0.45 -14.59 22.58
C HIS A 339 1.01 -14.13 22.74
N GLY A 340 1.23 -12.84 23.01
CA GLY A 340 2.57 -12.28 23.24
C GLY A 340 3.43 -12.20 21.98
N LYS A 341 2.79 -12.26 20.80
CA LYS A 341 3.43 -12.00 19.51
C LYS A 341 3.34 -10.52 19.18
N PHE A 342 3.98 -10.13 18.08
CA PHE A 342 3.93 -8.78 17.55
C PHE A 342 3.50 -8.79 16.08
N SER A 343 2.79 -7.75 15.70
CA SER A 343 2.60 -7.36 14.31
C SER A 343 3.57 -6.24 13.96
N MET A 344 4.11 -6.29 12.75
CA MET A 344 4.97 -5.26 12.22
C MET A 344 4.59 -4.95 10.78
N TRP A 345 4.32 -3.67 10.54
CA TRP A 345 4.12 -3.10 9.22
C TRP A 345 5.28 -2.17 8.91
N ILE A 346 5.79 -2.25 7.70
CA ILE A 346 6.84 -1.36 7.22
C ILE A 346 6.42 -0.84 5.85
N GLY A 347 6.31 0.48 5.72
CA GLY A 347 6.14 1.17 4.46
C GLY A 347 7.47 1.78 4.02
N ALA A 348 7.80 1.66 2.74
CA ALA A 348 9.03 2.21 2.18
C ALA A 348 8.74 3.06 0.93
N ALA A 349 9.48 4.17 0.81
CA ALA A 349 9.44 5.05 -0.36
C ALA A 349 10.03 4.39 -1.61
N HIS A 350 10.94 3.43 -1.41
CA HIS A 350 11.60 2.71 -2.50
C HIS A 350 11.92 1.28 -2.06
N ARG A 351 11.67 0.28 -2.93
CA ARG A 351 11.90 -1.14 -2.61
C ARG A 351 13.32 -1.46 -2.15
N GLY A 352 14.31 -0.79 -2.73
CA GLY A 352 15.73 -0.94 -2.38
C GLY A 352 16.02 -0.70 -0.89
N VAL A 353 15.20 0.11 -0.22
CA VAL A 353 15.33 0.43 1.21
C VAL A 353 14.95 -0.76 2.10
N LEU A 354 14.11 -1.69 1.62
CA LEU A 354 13.76 -2.90 2.36
C LEU A 354 14.81 -4.01 2.22
N ARG A 355 15.68 -3.97 1.21
CA ARG A 355 16.65 -5.06 0.94
C ARG A 355 17.54 -5.44 2.14
N PRO A 356 18.03 -4.51 2.98
CA PRO A 356 18.79 -4.88 4.17
C PRO A 356 18.02 -5.80 5.14
N LEU A 357 16.68 -5.78 5.10
CA LEU A 357 15.81 -6.63 5.93
C LEU A 357 15.67 -8.04 5.36
N ARG A 358 16.01 -8.28 4.08
CA ARG A 358 15.92 -9.60 3.44
C ARG A 358 16.88 -10.61 4.07
N GLY A 359 18.04 -10.14 4.53
CA GLY A 359 19.03 -10.98 5.21
C GLY A 359 18.69 -11.28 6.68
N LEU A 360 17.58 -10.76 7.19
CA LEU A 360 17.08 -11.08 8.52
C LEU A 360 16.16 -12.30 8.39
N GLU A 361 16.28 -13.26 9.30
CA GLU A 361 15.44 -14.47 9.35
C GLU A 361 14.02 -14.15 9.86
N ILE A 362 13.34 -13.20 9.21
CA ILE A 362 12.00 -12.76 9.58
C ILE A 362 10.98 -13.50 8.71
N PRO A 363 9.93 -14.10 9.31
CA PRO A 363 8.86 -14.76 8.57
C PRO A 363 7.91 -13.73 7.96
N TRP A 364 8.36 -13.03 6.92
CA TRP A 364 7.53 -12.05 6.21
C TRP A 364 6.33 -12.72 5.53
N ARG A 365 5.12 -12.23 5.81
CA ARG A 365 3.91 -12.59 5.07
C ARG A 365 3.85 -11.89 3.71
N ARG A 366 4.31 -10.64 3.68
CA ARG A 366 4.54 -9.84 2.47
C ARG A 366 5.89 -9.14 2.57
N PHE A 367 6.62 -9.07 1.46
CA PHE A 367 7.91 -8.40 1.38
C PHE A 367 8.16 -7.92 -0.06
N ASP A 368 8.16 -6.60 -0.26
CA ASP A 368 8.17 -5.99 -1.61
C ASP A 368 9.57 -5.48 -2.06
N GLY A 369 10.65 -5.77 -1.33
CA GLY A 369 11.98 -5.24 -1.66
C GLY A 369 13.12 -6.21 -1.80
#